data_AF-A0AAW9RG32-F1
#
_entry.id   AF-A0AAW9RG32-F1
#
_cell.length_a   1.000
_cell.length_b   1.000
_cell.length_c   1.000
_cell.angle_alpha   90.00
_cell.angle_beta   90.00
_cell.angle_gamma   90.00
#
_symmetry.space_group_name_H-M   'P 1'
#
loop_
_entity.id
_entity.type
_entity.pdbx_description
1 polymer ?
#
loop_
_entity_poly.entity_id
_entity_poly.type
_entity_poly.pdbx_seq_one_letter_code
_entity_poly.pdbx_strand_id
1 'polypeptide(L)'
;MISCGYEVVMMNLESHAPQPDAVYPQFAGRLGAWCLVALLTLVALTVAPSSSAQSSESDPAAVVQELYKAFGENDLQEILSLVHPEVAWVFHGPEHRIPYAGTFKGRAGVEQFFTLIAETIAVQAIGQRHYSVEDDVVSVLGWERAVHRRTGGEYQADWVHVFTVRDGLIVRFEEITDSGELIEAFAPADSERGKAYFTTCVACHGIDGGGNPAMHAPNLTIQGIDYLVRQLRHFREDVRGGVTDFYGWQMNGRAKALSGDRAVRDVAAYIESLPDVHAPGTLGGNAERGQEVYASQCVSCHGENGEGMPQLGAPALAGLQDWYQLTQIRNFQNELRGSHEQDVRGSQMRPFAVALADEEATRNVLAYIATLKGASIPLQDE
;
A
#
# COMPACT_ATOMS: atom_id res chain seq x y z
N MET A 1 -3.09 29.96 50.72
CA MET A 1 -4.21 29.20 50.12
C MET A 1 -4.17 29.44 48.63
N ILE A 2 -3.97 28.37 47.87
CA ILE A 2 -3.78 28.35 46.42
C ILE A 2 -5.13 28.71 45.77
N SER A 3 -5.15 29.77 44.96
CA SER A 3 -6.27 30.15 44.11
C SER A 3 -5.91 29.78 42.68
N CYS A 4 -6.55 28.73 42.16
CA CYS A 4 -6.48 28.34 40.75
C CYS A 4 -7.73 28.92 40.07
N GLY A 5 -7.55 29.99 39.29
CA GLY A 5 -8.56 30.53 38.39
C GLY A 5 -8.24 30.06 36.98
N TYR A 6 -9.11 29.25 36.40
CA TYR A 6 -9.09 28.93 34.97
C TYR A 6 -9.79 30.05 34.21
N GLU A 7 -9.05 30.79 33.39
CA GLU A 7 -9.59 31.64 32.34
C GLU A 7 -9.57 30.82 31.05
N VAL A 8 -10.75 30.50 30.53
CA VAL A 8 -10.92 29.87 29.22
C VAL A 8 -10.75 30.96 28.17
N VAL A 9 -9.56 31.01 27.54
CA VAL A 9 -9.34 31.78 26.32
C VAL A 9 -9.79 30.93 25.14
N MET A 10 -10.93 31.28 24.55
CA MET A 10 -11.36 30.82 23.24
C MET A 10 -10.40 31.40 22.20
N MET A 11 -9.43 30.59 21.74
CA MET A 11 -8.67 30.89 20.52
C MET A 11 -9.37 30.20 19.35
N ASN A 12 -9.79 31.03 18.38
CA ASN A 12 -10.39 30.60 17.12
C ASN A 12 -9.51 29.56 16.43
N LEU A 13 -10.04 28.34 16.32
CA LEU A 13 -9.62 27.34 15.36
C LEU A 13 -10.18 27.74 13.99
N GLU A 14 -9.43 28.55 13.24
CA GLU A 14 -9.62 28.57 11.79
C GLU A 14 -9.03 27.28 11.22
N SER A 15 -9.95 26.34 11.03
CA SER A 15 -9.77 25.06 10.35
C SER A 15 -9.34 25.27 8.91
N HIS A 16 -8.08 25.01 8.60
CA HIS A 16 -7.70 24.50 7.29
C HIS A 16 -6.86 23.25 7.52
N ALA A 17 -7.45 22.11 7.19
CA ALA A 17 -6.71 20.87 7.03
C ALA A 17 -5.58 21.11 6.00
N PRO A 18 -4.34 20.64 6.23
CA PRO A 18 -3.29 20.77 5.25
C PRO A 18 -3.66 19.95 4.01
N GLN A 19 -3.60 20.56 2.82
CA GLN A 19 -3.78 19.86 1.56
C GLN A 19 -2.64 18.85 1.32
N PRO A 20 -2.92 17.63 0.82
CA PRO A 20 -1.94 16.55 0.67
C PRO A 20 -1.09 16.61 -0.62
N ASP A 21 -1.08 17.72 -1.36
CA ASP A 21 -0.80 17.66 -2.81
C ASP A 21 0.65 17.92 -3.25
N ALA A 22 1.64 17.93 -2.35
CA ALA A 22 3.04 17.82 -2.77
C ALA A 22 3.42 16.34 -2.95
N VAL A 23 2.84 15.69 -3.96
CA VAL A 23 3.23 14.35 -4.41
C VAL A 23 4.45 14.50 -5.32
N TYR A 24 5.64 14.08 -4.87
CA TYR A 24 6.76 13.85 -5.77
C TYR A 24 6.42 12.67 -6.71
N PRO A 25 6.78 12.73 -8.01
CA PRO A 25 6.27 11.79 -9.01
C PRO A 25 6.60 10.33 -8.68
N GLN A 26 5.64 9.47 -9.00
CA GLN A 26 5.63 8.03 -8.72
C GLN A 26 6.90 7.33 -9.19
N PHE A 27 7.58 6.64 -8.28
CA PHE A 27 8.68 5.73 -8.58
C PHE A 27 8.13 4.41 -9.16
N ALA A 28 7.99 4.35 -10.49
CA ALA A 28 7.84 3.10 -11.21
C ALA A 28 9.17 2.74 -11.87
N GLY A 29 9.79 1.67 -11.40
CA GLY A 29 11.05 1.17 -11.99
C GLY A 29 10.89 0.83 -13.46
N ARG A 30 11.73 1.45 -14.30
CA ARG A 30 12.17 0.89 -15.58
C ARG A 30 13.51 1.49 -16.01
N LEU A 31 14.41 0.59 -16.39
CA LEU A 31 15.70 0.84 -17.02
C LEU A 31 15.61 1.80 -18.22
N GLY A 32 16.58 2.71 -18.34
CA GLY A 32 17.13 3.14 -19.63
C GLY A 32 16.69 4.48 -20.23
N ALA A 33 17.52 5.50 -20.00
CA ALA A 33 17.91 6.60 -20.90
C ALA A 33 16.88 7.68 -21.34
N TRP A 34 17.41 8.92 -21.35
CA TRP A 34 17.00 10.16 -22.05
C TRP A 34 16.26 11.26 -21.25
N CYS A 35 17.07 12.25 -20.83
CA CYS A 35 16.94 13.72 -20.81
C CYS A 35 15.59 14.48 -20.90
N LEU A 36 15.60 15.62 -20.17
CA LEU A 36 14.82 16.88 -20.28
C LEU A 36 13.40 16.80 -19.66
N VAL A 37 12.99 17.67 -18.72
CA VAL A 37 12.96 19.15 -18.78
C VAL A 37 13.08 19.77 -17.37
N ALA A 38 13.85 20.85 -17.26
CA ALA A 38 13.92 21.77 -16.13
C ALA A 38 12.72 22.74 -16.10
N LEU A 39 12.17 23.07 -14.92
CA LEU A 39 11.60 24.40 -14.64
C LEU A 39 11.40 24.70 -13.14
N LEU A 40 12.19 25.69 -12.73
CA LEU A 40 12.14 26.60 -11.57
C LEU A 40 10.78 26.86 -10.89
N THR A 41 10.82 27.07 -9.58
CA THR A 41 10.42 28.36 -8.97
C THR A 41 11.08 28.56 -7.59
N LEU A 42 12.07 29.46 -7.54
CA LEU A 42 12.50 30.15 -6.32
C LEU A 42 11.43 31.19 -5.95
N VAL A 43 11.08 31.27 -4.67
CA VAL A 43 10.55 32.51 -4.07
C VAL A 43 11.57 33.00 -3.06
N ALA A 44 12.31 34.03 -3.45
CA ALA A 44 13.20 34.78 -2.57
C ALA A 44 12.38 35.81 -1.78
N LEU A 45 12.40 35.71 -0.45
CA LEU A 45 11.99 36.79 0.45
C LEU A 45 13.24 37.58 0.83
N THR A 46 13.33 38.83 0.35
CA THR A 46 14.43 39.74 0.64
C THR A 46 14.27 40.38 2.01
N VAL A 47 15.07 39.96 2.98
CA VAL A 47 15.40 40.77 4.17
C VAL A 47 16.81 41.31 3.96
N ALA A 48 16.96 42.63 3.98
CA ALA A 48 18.26 43.29 3.82
C ALA A 48 19.13 43.11 5.08
N PRO A 49 20.43 42.79 4.96
CA PRO A 49 21.30 42.63 6.12
C PRO A 49 21.90 43.98 6.54
N SER A 50 21.84 44.27 7.85
CA SER A 50 22.75 45.22 8.50
C SER A 50 24.05 44.49 8.85
N SER A 51 25.16 45.05 8.38
CA SER A 51 26.54 44.56 8.47
C SER A 51 27.03 44.26 9.90
N SER A 52 27.56 43.05 10.09
CA SER A 52 28.87 42.82 10.72
C SER A 52 29.42 41.45 10.28
N ALA A 53 30.66 41.43 9.81
CA ALA A 53 31.34 40.25 9.29
C ALA A 53 31.61 39.18 10.37
N GLN A 54 31.29 37.92 10.04
CA GLN A 54 31.79 36.71 10.68
C GLN A 54 32.00 35.64 9.58
N SER A 55 32.98 34.77 9.80
CA SER A 55 33.52 33.74 8.90
C SER A 55 32.46 32.95 8.13
N SER A 56 32.78 32.52 6.90
CA SER A 56 31.91 31.72 6.02
C SER A 56 31.68 30.31 6.59
N GLU A 57 30.86 30.20 7.61
CA GLU A 57 30.14 28.96 7.94
C GLU A 57 29.10 28.73 6.84
N SER A 58 29.10 27.54 6.25
CA SER A 58 28.05 27.08 5.34
C SER A 58 26.70 27.11 6.06
N ASP A 59 25.67 27.62 5.38
CA ASP A 59 24.29 27.60 5.88
C ASP A 59 23.83 26.15 6.16
N PRO A 60 23.52 25.77 7.42
CA PRO A 60 23.02 24.44 7.76
C PRO A 60 21.81 24.01 6.93
N ALA A 61 20.97 24.98 6.55
CA ALA A 61 19.80 24.70 5.76
C ALA A 61 20.13 24.26 4.34
N ALA A 62 21.10 24.92 3.72
CA ALA A 62 21.58 24.56 2.39
C ALA A 62 22.13 23.13 2.37
N VAL A 63 22.92 22.73 3.37
CA VAL A 63 23.49 21.38 3.47
C VAL A 63 22.38 20.32 3.54
N VAL A 64 21.34 20.54 4.37
CA VAL A 64 20.22 19.59 4.48
C VAL A 64 19.36 19.56 3.21
N GLN A 65 19.19 20.69 2.53
CA GLN A 65 18.48 20.73 1.24
C GLN A 65 19.23 19.97 0.14
N GLU A 66 20.56 20.10 0.08
CA GLU A 66 21.42 19.34 -0.82
C GLU A 66 21.34 17.84 -0.52
N LEU A 67 21.31 17.45 0.76
CA LEU A 67 21.12 16.06 1.17
C LEU A 67 19.78 15.50 0.66
N TYR A 68 18.67 16.22 0.84
CA TYR A 68 17.36 15.77 0.34
C TYR A 68 17.30 15.69 -1.19
N LYS A 69 17.99 16.60 -1.88
CA LYS A 69 18.13 16.51 -3.33
C LYS A 69 18.88 15.23 -3.73
N ALA A 70 20.01 14.95 -3.08
CA ALA A 70 20.79 13.73 -3.31
C ALA A 70 19.97 12.46 -3.02
N PHE A 71 19.12 12.46 -1.99
CA PHE A 71 18.13 11.38 -1.77
C PHE A 71 17.19 11.21 -2.95
N GLY A 72 16.58 12.30 -3.44
CA GLY A 72 15.68 12.25 -4.58
C GLY A 72 16.35 11.74 -5.87
N GLU A 73 17.66 11.95 -6.00
CA GLU A 73 18.47 11.52 -7.14
C GLU A 73 19.09 10.13 -6.96
N ASN A 74 18.90 9.48 -5.78
CA ASN A 74 19.56 8.24 -5.37
C ASN A 74 21.11 8.33 -5.43
N ASP A 75 21.67 9.51 -5.15
CA ASP A 75 23.10 9.75 -5.20
C ASP A 75 23.76 9.51 -3.83
N LEU A 76 24.09 8.24 -3.56
CA LEU A 76 24.77 7.85 -2.32
C LEU A 76 26.13 8.54 -2.17
N GLN A 77 26.85 8.83 -3.26
CA GLN A 77 28.16 9.47 -3.16
C GLN A 77 28.02 10.92 -2.70
N GLU A 78 27.02 11.63 -3.21
CA GLU A 78 26.72 12.98 -2.75
C GLU A 78 26.19 13.01 -1.32
N ILE A 79 25.33 12.06 -0.93
CA ILE A 79 24.92 11.91 0.48
C ILE A 79 26.14 11.76 1.38
N LEU A 80 27.09 10.89 1.02
CA LEU A 80 28.30 10.66 1.80
C LEU A 80 29.27 11.84 1.78
N SER A 81 29.23 12.71 0.75
CA SER A 81 30.06 13.91 0.65
C SER A 81 29.65 14.96 1.70
N LEU A 82 28.35 15.08 1.96
CA LEU A 82 27.73 15.99 2.94
C LEU A 82 27.82 15.51 4.39
N VAL A 83 28.29 14.28 4.61
CA VAL A 83 28.32 13.63 5.92
C VAL A 83 29.72 13.66 6.53
N HIS A 84 29.82 14.05 7.81
CA HIS A 84 31.08 14.05 8.55
C HIS A 84 31.65 12.63 8.69
N PRO A 85 32.98 12.40 8.58
CA PRO A 85 33.59 11.07 8.71
C PRO A 85 33.26 10.33 10.01
N GLU A 86 32.98 11.08 11.08
CA GLU A 86 32.62 10.56 12.41
C GLU A 86 31.13 10.81 12.77
N VAL A 87 30.25 10.98 11.79
CA VAL A 87 28.81 11.20 12.02
C VAL A 87 28.21 10.15 12.96
N ALA A 88 27.25 10.58 13.79
CA ALA A 88 26.31 9.68 14.45
C ALA A 88 24.97 9.73 13.73
N TRP A 89 24.60 8.64 13.05
CA TRP A 89 23.37 8.51 12.28
C TRP A 89 22.40 7.58 13.02
N VAL A 90 21.31 8.13 13.53
CA VAL A 90 20.42 7.44 14.48
C VAL A 90 19.04 7.29 13.89
N PHE A 91 18.50 6.07 13.93
CA PHE A 91 17.09 5.82 13.70
C PHE A 91 16.49 5.26 14.99
N HIS A 92 15.48 5.96 15.52
CA HIS A 92 14.86 5.59 16.78
C HIS A 92 13.82 4.48 16.57
N GLY A 93 14.01 3.33 17.22
CA GLY A 93 13.07 2.23 17.17
C GLY A 93 13.62 0.93 17.75
N PRO A 94 12.79 -0.13 17.87
CA PRO A 94 13.23 -1.42 18.36
C PRO A 94 14.07 -2.18 17.32
N GLU A 95 15.39 -2.28 17.54
CA GLU A 95 16.35 -2.96 16.64
C GLU A 95 16.00 -4.42 16.31
N HIS A 96 15.33 -5.11 17.25
CA HIS A 96 14.88 -6.50 17.05
C HIS A 96 13.65 -6.63 16.14
N ARG A 97 13.05 -5.51 15.72
CA ARG A 97 11.88 -5.46 14.82
C ARG A 97 12.15 -4.67 13.55
N ILE A 98 12.94 -3.59 13.63
CA ILE A 98 13.27 -2.71 12.51
C ILE A 98 14.77 -2.88 12.22
N PRO A 99 15.15 -3.53 11.09
CA PRO A 99 16.55 -3.86 10.80
C PRO A 99 17.50 -2.66 10.73
N TYR A 100 16.97 -1.49 10.35
CA TYR A 100 17.72 -0.24 10.23
C TYR A 100 17.53 0.70 11.43
N ALA A 101 16.96 0.22 12.55
CA ALA A 101 16.96 0.98 13.80
C ALA A 101 18.31 0.86 14.52
N GLY A 102 18.64 1.88 15.31
CA GLY A 102 19.88 1.94 16.10
C GLY A 102 20.79 3.08 15.66
N THR A 103 22.07 3.00 16.04
CA THR A 103 23.09 4.02 15.72
C THR A 103 24.13 3.49 14.75
N PHE A 104 24.24 4.14 13.60
CA PHE A 104 25.24 3.91 12.58
C PHE A 104 26.33 4.99 12.68
N LYS A 105 27.60 4.58 12.66
CA LYS A 105 28.74 5.48 12.91
C LYS A 105 29.59 5.67 11.67
N GLY A 106 29.90 6.93 11.36
CA GLY A 106 30.71 7.33 10.22
C GLY A 106 30.07 7.00 8.87
N ARG A 107 30.77 7.36 7.79
CA ARG A 107 30.28 7.20 6.41
C ARG A 107 29.93 5.75 6.05
N ALA A 108 30.73 4.79 6.49
CA ALA A 108 30.45 3.37 6.28
C ALA A 108 29.16 2.91 6.99
N GLY A 109 28.88 3.45 8.18
CA GLY A 109 27.61 3.20 8.87
C GLY A 109 26.42 3.78 8.11
N VAL A 110 26.56 4.99 7.56
CA VAL A 110 25.50 5.62 6.74
C VAL A 110 25.21 4.82 5.48
N GLU A 111 26.24 4.32 4.80
CA GLU A 111 26.07 3.41 3.66
C GLU A 111 25.34 2.11 4.06
N GLN A 112 25.68 1.52 5.21
CA GLN A 112 24.98 0.35 5.74
C GLN A 112 23.50 0.65 6.04
N PHE A 113 23.19 1.80 6.62
CA PHE A 113 21.82 2.24 6.90
C PHE A 113 20.97 2.29 5.62
N PHE A 114 21.47 2.93 4.56
CA PHE A 114 20.75 3.02 3.29
C PHE A 114 20.60 1.66 2.59
N THR A 115 21.59 0.79 2.72
CA THR A 115 21.50 -0.59 2.23
C THR A 115 20.36 -1.34 2.94
N LEU A 116 20.30 -1.27 4.27
CA LEU A 116 19.25 -1.94 5.05
C LEU A 116 17.86 -1.40 4.72
N ILE A 117 17.69 -0.09 4.52
CA ILE A 117 16.42 0.49 4.06
C ILE A 117 16.03 -0.08 2.70
N ALA A 118 16.95 -0.03 1.72
CA ALA A 118 16.69 -0.50 0.36
C ALA A 118 16.30 -1.99 0.31
N GLU A 119 16.91 -2.81 1.17
CA GLU A 119 16.60 -4.25 1.30
C GLU A 119 15.30 -4.53 2.07
N THR A 120 14.88 -3.62 2.95
CA THR A 120 13.74 -3.86 3.87
C THR A 120 12.43 -3.30 3.32
N ILE A 121 12.43 -2.09 2.76
CA ILE A 121 11.21 -1.40 2.33
C ILE A 121 11.28 -0.95 0.87
N ALA A 122 10.10 -0.84 0.26
CA ALA A 122 9.88 -0.15 -1.00
C ALA A 122 9.07 1.12 -0.71
N VAL A 123 9.73 2.27 -0.76
CA VAL A 123 9.07 3.58 -0.59
C VAL A 123 8.16 3.83 -1.79
N GLN A 124 6.89 4.09 -1.52
CA GLN A 124 5.88 4.40 -2.53
C GLN A 124 5.72 5.91 -2.72
N ALA A 125 5.75 6.66 -1.62
CA ALA A 125 5.68 8.10 -1.61
C ALA A 125 6.32 8.65 -0.34
N ILE A 126 6.94 9.83 -0.43
CA ILE A 126 7.54 10.53 0.71
C ILE A 126 7.37 12.03 0.47
N GLY A 127 7.19 12.80 1.54
CA GLY A 127 7.01 14.24 1.45
C GLY A 127 7.44 14.97 2.71
N GLN A 128 7.78 16.24 2.55
CA GLN A 128 8.12 17.15 3.64
C GLN A 128 6.93 18.07 3.93
N ARG A 129 6.76 18.49 5.18
CA ARG A 129 5.69 19.40 5.62
C ARG A 129 6.21 20.69 6.22
N HIS A 130 7.16 20.57 7.14
CA HIS A 130 7.65 21.72 7.89
C HIS A 130 9.16 21.62 8.07
N TYR A 131 9.78 22.79 8.16
CA TYR A 131 11.21 22.96 8.21
C TYR A 131 11.54 24.06 9.22
N SER A 132 12.46 23.80 10.13
CA SER A 132 12.92 24.76 11.13
C SER A 132 14.43 24.69 11.30
N VAL A 133 15.05 25.86 11.49
CA VAL A 133 16.49 26.01 11.73
C VAL A 133 16.68 26.78 13.03
N GLU A 134 17.50 26.23 13.92
CA GLU A 134 17.95 26.87 15.15
C GLU A 134 19.44 26.61 15.30
N ASP A 135 20.25 27.66 15.11
CA ASP A 135 21.71 27.60 15.09
C ASP A 135 22.27 26.50 14.15
N ASP A 136 22.95 25.49 14.72
CA ASP A 136 23.53 24.36 13.99
C ASP A 136 22.55 23.19 13.78
N VAL A 137 21.29 23.34 14.20
CA VAL A 137 20.26 22.30 14.18
C VAL A 137 19.20 22.60 13.12
N VAL A 138 18.94 21.61 12.28
CA VAL A 138 17.88 21.63 11.29
C VAL A 138 16.89 20.51 11.60
N SER A 139 15.62 20.85 11.78
CA SER A 139 14.54 19.86 11.95
C SER A 139 13.58 19.89 10.78
N VAL A 140 13.20 18.71 10.30
CA VAL A 140 12.30 18.53 9.16
C VAL A 140 11.21 17.55 9.55
N LEU A 141 9.96 17.99 9.46
CA LEU A 141 8.80 17.14 9.64
C LEU A 141 8.33 16.66 8.27
N GLY A 142 8.05 15.38 8.14
CA GLY A 142 7.59 14.78 6.91
C GLY A 142 6.74 13.55 7.12
N TRP A 143 6.46 12.86 6.02
CA TRP A 143 5.71 11.62 5.98
C TRP A 143 6.24 10.71 4.91
N GLU A 144 5.99 9.42 5.07
CA GLU A 144 6.23 8.42 4.04
C GLU A 144 5.09 7.40 3.97
N ARG A 145 4.99 6.76 2.80
CA ARG A 145 4.23 5.54 2.56
C ARG A 145 5.19 4.51 1.97
N ALA A 146 5.22 3.33 2.56
CA ALA A 146 6.09 2.27 2.09
C ALA A 146 5.49 0.88 2.30
N VAL A 147 6.04 -0.08 1.56
CA VAL A 147 5.72 -1.50 1.65
C VAL A 147 6.93 -2.23 2.21
N HIS A 148 6.74 -3.02 3.27
CA HIS A 148 7.77 -3.96 3.71
C HIS A 148 7.92 -5.09 2.68
N ARG A 149 9.10 -5.23 2.10
CA ARG A 149 9.34 -6.11 0.94
C ARG A 149 9.04 -7.58 1.23
N ARG A 150 9.27 -8.02 2.47
CA ARG A 150 9.13 -9.44 2.86
C ARG A 150 7.70 -9.83 3.19
N THR A 151 6.96 -8.96 3.89
CA THR A 151 5.60 -9.29 4.36
C THR A 151 4.51 -8.71 3.47
N GLY A 152 4.85 -7.80 2.56
CA GLY A 152 3.88 -7.03 1.77
C GLY A 152 3.06 -6.05 2.62
N GLY A 153 3.43 -5.84 3.88
CA GLY A 153 2.73 -4.93 4.78
C GLY A 153 2.93 -3.48 4.37
N GLU A 154 1.84 -2.74 4.28
CA GLU A 154 1.84 -1.31 3.97
C GLU A 154 1.75 -0.49 5.24
N TYR A 155 2.49 0.61 5.29
CA TYR A 155 2.35 1.61 6.34
C TYR A 155 2.42 3.02 5.79
N GLN A 156 1.84 3.95 6.55
CA GLN A 156 2.05 5.37 6.42
C GLN A 156 2.50 5.90 7.78
N ALA A 157 3.65 6.59 7.82
CA ALA A 157 4.19 7.11 9.06
C ALA A 157 4.60 8.58 8.88
N ASP A 158 4.40 9.34 9.95
CA ASP A 158 4.99 10.66 10.11
C ASP A 158 6.38 10.52 10.75
N TRP A 159 7.33 11.33 10.27
CA TRP A 159 8.69 11.34 10.77
C TRP A 159 9.17 12.76 11.06
N VAL A 160 10.16 12.85 11.94
CA VAL A 160 10.96 14.04 12.20
C VAL A 160 12.43 13.67 11.98
N HIS A 161 13.08 14.35 11.06
CA HIS A 161 14.53 14.29 10.88
C HIS A 161 15.15 15.48 11.61
N VAL A 162 16.11 15.22 12.48
CA VAL A 162 16.89 16.24 13.18
C VAL A 162 18.34 16.09 12.76
N PHE A 163 18.88 17.13 12.13
CA PHE A 163 20.26 17.20 11.68
C PHE A 163 21.02 18.20 12.55
N THR A 164 22.26 17.87 12.91
CA THR A 164 23.24 18.83 13.40
C THR A 164 24.32 19.01 12.34
N VAL A 165 24.54 20.24 11.91
CA VAL A 165 25.47 20.58 10.82
C VAL A 165 26.58 21.49 11.35
N ARG A 166 27.84 21.10 11.15
CA ARG A 166 29.01 21.89 11.55
C ARG A 166 30.03 21.88 10.44
N ASP A 167 30.64 23.03 10.16
CA ASP A 167 31.66 23.18 9.13
C ASP A 167 31.23 22.62 7.75
N GLY A 168 29.94 22.73 7.41
CA GLY A 168 29.37 22.24 6.15
C GLY A 168 29.10 20.75 6.08
N LEU A 169 29.21 20.04 7.20
CA LEU A 169 29.00 18.60 7.26
C LEU A 169 27.98 18.24 8.30
N ILE A 170 27.16 17.23 7.99
CA ILE A 170 26.23 16.62 8.94
C ILE A 170 27.05 15.80 9.93
N VAL A 171 27.10 16.26 11.18
CA VAL A 171 27.79 15.58 12.29
C VAL A 171 26.85 14.67 13.08
N ARG A 172 25.54 14.91 12.99
CA ARG A 172 24.51 14.06 13.59
C ARG A 172 23.23 14.07 12.76
N PHE A 173 22.61 12.90 12.64
CA PHE A 173 21.26 12.72 12.12
C PHE A 173 20.45 11.89 13.12
N GLU A 174 19.20 12.26 13.34
CA GLU A 174 18.23 11.48 14.09
C GLU A 174 16.90 11.43 13.35
N GLU A 175 16.38 10.23 13.15
CA GLU A 175 15.01 10.01 12.68
C GLU A 175 14.14 9.49 13.81
N ILE A 176 13.06 10.23 14.08
CA ILE A 176 12.00 9.83 14.99
C ILE A 176 10.75 9.62 14.14
N THR A 177 10.21 8.40 14.14
CA THR A 177 9.04 8.04 13.35
C THR A 177 8.04 7.26 14.19
N ASP A 178 6.79 7.16 13.73
CA ASP A 178 5.80 6.26 14.33
C ASP A 178 6.18 4.80 14.06
N SER A 179 7.09 4.28 14.89
CA SER A 179 7.57 2.90 14.80
C SER A 179 6.45 1.87 15.01
N GLY A 180 5.29 2.25 15.57
CA GLY A 180 4.15 1.34 15.73
C GLY A 180 3.62 0.84 14.38
N GLU A 181 3.42 1.76 13.43
CA GLU A 181 2.96 1.43 12.07
C GLU A 181 3.98 0.56 11.31
N LEU A 182 5.27 0.85 11.46
CA LEU A 182 6.35 0.03 10.88
C LEU A 182 6.34 -1.40 11.47
N ILE A 183 6.21 -1.51 12.79
CA ILE A 183 6.19 -2.81 13.48
C ILE A 183 5.00 -3.67 13.03
N GLU A 184 3.82 -3.08 12.85
CA GLU A 184 2.63 -3.78 12.34
C GLU A 184 2.80 -4.20 10.87
N ALA A 185 3.40 -3.34 10.03
CA ALA A 185 3.70 -3.67 8.63
C ALA A 185 4.74 -4.80 8.51
N PHE A 186 5.78 -4.78 9.36
CA PHE A 186 6.90 -5.72 9.28
C PHE A 186 6.54 -7.09 9.86
N ALA A 187 5.46 -7.19 10.62
CA ALA A 187 4.96 -8.46 11.11
C ALA A 187 4.39 -9.34 9.97
N PRO A 188 4.64 -10.66 9.95
CA PRO A 188 4.05 -11.62 9.00
C PRO A 188 2.59 -11.92 9.36
N ALA A 189 1.67 -12.05 8.40
CA ALA A 189 0.22 -12.20 8.68
C ALA A 189 -0.08 -13.28 9.73
N ASP A 190 -1.08 -13.05 10.58
CA ASP A 190 -1.47 -13.91 11.70
C ASP A 190 -2.94 -14.31 11.58
N SER A 191 -3.17 -15.59 11.24
CA SER A 191 -4.50 -16.17 11.07
C SER A 191 -5.30 -16.21 12.38
N GLU A 192 -4.66 -16.37 13.55
CA GLU A 192 -5.37 -16.39 14.84
C GLU A 192 -5.91 -15.00 15.19
N ARG A 193 -5.15 -13.93 14.93
CA ARG A 193 -5.68 -12.56 14.98
C ARG A 193 -6.77 -12.35 13.94
N GLY A 194 -6.56 -12.87 12.73
CA GLY A 194 -7.51 -12.79 11.62
C GLY A 194 -8.89 -13.36 11.94
N LYS A 195 -8.94 -14.46 12.68
CA LYS A 195 -10.17 -15.10 13.15
C LYS A 195 -11.06 -14.14 13.94
N ALA A 196 -10.45 -13.30 14.79
CA ALA A 196 -11.19 -12.30 15.56
C ALA A 196 -11.81 -11.23 14.65
N TYR A 197 -11.08 -10.74 13.64
CA TYR A 197 -11.60 -9.77 12.67
C TYR A 197 -12.72 -10.35 11.80
N PHE A 198 -12.62 -11.64 11.43
CA PHE A 198 -13.60 -12.31 10.58
C PHE A 198 -14.99 -12.39 11.20
N THR A 199 -15.13 -12.27 12.52
CA THR A 199 -16.43 -12.20 13.20
C THR A 199 -17.35 -11.09 12.65
N THR A 200 -16.77 -10.02 12.09
CA THR A 200 -17.53 -8.94 11.46
C THR A 200 -17.99 -9.26 10.04
N CYS A 201 -17.38 -10.27 9.41
CA CYS A 201 -17.63 -10.69 8.03
C CYS A 201 -18.75 -11.74 7.95
N VAL A 202 -18.94 -12.55 8.99
CA VAL A 202 -19.84 -13.74 8.97
C VAL A 202 -21.29 -13.40 8.63
N ALA A 203 -21.75 -12.20 9.00
CA ALA A 203 -23.12 -11.76 8.73
C ALA A 203 -23.43 -11.70 7.23
N CYS A 204 -22.42 -11.41 6.41
CA CYS A 204 -22.55 -11.36 4.95
C CYS A 204 -21.91 -12.59 4.30
N HIS A 205 -20.67 -12.95 4.64
CA HIS A 205 -19.94 -14.01 3.94
C HIS A 205 -20.16 -15.42 4.49
N GLY A 206 -21.01 -15.58 5.50
CA GLY A 206 -21.22 -16.86 6.17
C GLY A 206 -20.15 -17.17 7.21
N ILE A 207 -20.49 -18.05 8.16
CA ILE A 207 -19.57 -18.45 9.24
C ILE A 207 -18.35 -19.23 8.72
N ASP A 208 -18.52 -19.92 7.59
CA ASP A 208 -17.50 -20.69 6.88
C ASP A 208 -16.82 -19.87 5.77
N GLY A 209 -17.23 -18.62 5.53
CA GLY A 209 -16.71 -17.80 4.42
C GLY A 209 -17.23 -18.20 3.04
N GLY A 210 -18.15 -19.17 2.95
CA GLY A 210 -18.68 -19.70 1.68
C GLY A 210 -19.57 -18.74 0.90
N GLY A 211 -19.86 -17.56 1.45
CA GLY A 211 -20.73 -16.54 0.87
C GLY A 211 -22.20 -16.72 1.27
N ASN A 212 -23.00 -15.69 1.01
CA ASN A 212 -24.43 -15.69 1.26
C ASN A 212 -25.17 -15.05 0.08
N PRO A 213 -25.86 -15.84 -0.75
CA PRO A 213 -26.64 -15.33 -1.88
C PRO A 213 -27.71 -14.30 -1.48
N ALA A 214 -28.34 -14.44 -0.30
CA ALA A 214 -29.34 -13.50 0.17
C ALA A 214 -28.76 -12.11 0.48
N MET A 215 -27.45 -12.04 0.77
CA MET A 215 -26.71 -10.81 1.00
C MET A 215 -25.90 -10.36 -0.22
N HIS A 216 -25.97 -11.10 -1.34
CA HIS A 216 -25.11 -10.92 -2.51
C HIS A 216 -23.61 -10.91 -2.17
N ALA A 217 -23.23 -11.63 -1.12
CA ALA A 217 -21.86 -11.74 -0.64
C ALA A 217 -21.20 -13.00 -1.23
N PRO A 218 -20.06 -12.87 -1.94
CA PRO A 218 -19.40 -14.00 -2.56
C PRO A 218 -18.73 -14.93 -1.56
N ASN A 219 -18.43 -16.13 -2.02
CA ASN A 219 -17.47 -17.02 -1.42
C ASN A 219 -16.07 -16.38 -1.38
N LEU A 220 -15.39 -16.49 -0.25
CA LEU A 220 -14.04 -15.99 -0.04
C LEU A 220 -12.99 -17.11 0.07
N THR A 221 -13.38 -18.34 0.40
CA THR A 221 -12.46 -19.43 0.80
C THR A 221 -11.54 -19.86 -0.34
N ILE A 222 -12.05 -19.86 -1.57
CA ILE A 222 -11.30 -20.28 -2.77
C ILE A 222 -10.22 -19.28 -3.20
N GLN A 223 -10.08 -18.14 -2.50
CA GLN A 223 -9.19 -17.06 -2.90
C GLN A 223 -7.92 -17.05 -2.07
N GLY A 224 -6.77 -16.87 -2.73
CA GLY A 224 -5.49 -16.70 -2.05
C GLY A 224 -5.36 -15.36 -1.32
N ILE A 225 -4.51 -15.34 -0.30
CA ILE A 225 -4.26 -14.19 0.57
C ILE A 225 -3.90 -12.91 -0.21
N ASP A 226 -3.06 -13.01 -1.25
CA ASP A 226 -2.65 -11.84 -2.05
C ASP A 226 -3.81 -11.18 -2.80
N TYR A 227 -4.77 -11.98 -3.28
CA TYR A 227 -5.97 -11.44 -3.91
C TYR A 227 -6.87 -10.80 -2.85
N LEU A 228 -7.10 -11.48 -1.74
CA LEU A 228 -7.96 -11.00 -0.64
C LEU A 228 -7.44 -9.68 -0.06
N VAL A 229 -6.15 -9.59 0.25
CA VAL A 229 -5.49 -8.37 0.74
C VAL A 229 -5.69 -7.23 -0.24
N ARG A 230 -5.40 -7.45 -1.52
CA ARG A 230 -5.55 -6.42 -2.56
C ARG A 230 -7.00 -5.98 -2.71
N GLN A 231 -7.98 -6.89 -2.69
CA GLN A 231 -9.39 -6.51 -2.79
C GLN A 231 -9.85 -5.71 -1.56
N LEU A 232 -9.44 -6.12 -0.36
CA LEU A 232 -9.75 -5.39 0.86
C LEU A 232 -9.12 -3.99 0.86
N ARG A 233 -7.86 -3.84 0.41
CA ARG A 233 -7.22 -2.53 0.21
C ARG A 233 -7.99 -1.68 -0.79
N HIS A 234 -8.36 -2.24 -1.95
CA HIS A 234 -9.14 -1.51 -2.96
C HIS A 234 -10.51 -1.03 -2.43
N PHE A 235 -11.20 -1.84 -1.62
CA PHE A 235 -12.43 -1.39 -0.96
C PHE A 235 -12.16 -0.33 0.12
N ARG A 236 -11.06 -0.46 0.86
CA ARG A 236 -10.66 0.50 1.90
C ARG A 236 -10.35 1.88 1.31
N GLU A 237 -9.80 1.91 0.10
CA GLU A 237 -9.36 3.10 -0.62
C GLU A 237 -10.38 3.61 -1.65
N ASP A 238 -11.58 3.03 -1.68
CA ASP A 238 -12.64 3.33 -2.65
C ASP A 238 -12.24 3.13 -4.14
N VAL A 239 -11.16 2.40 -4.41
CA VAL A 239 -10.74 1.94 -5.74
C VAL A 239 -11.76 0.97 -6.33
N ARG A 240 -12.45 0.22 -5.46
CA ARG A 240 -13.56 -0.67 -5.79
C ARG A 240 -14.79 -0.31 -4.96
N GLY A 241 -15.98 -0.64 -5.44
CA GLY A 241 -17.23 -0.39 -4.72
C GLY A 241 -17.70 1.06 -4.84
N GLY A 242 -17.63 1.64 -6.04
CA GLY A 242 -18.19 2.97 -6.31
C GLY A 242 -19.71 3.01 -6.07
N VAL A 243 -20.29 4.20 -6.00
CA VAL A 243 -21.71 4.42 -5.61
C VAL A 243 -22.74 3.70 -6.49
N THR A 244 -22.37 3.31 -7.71
CA THR A 244 -23.19 2.54 -8.65
C THR A 244 -22.99 1.02 -8.56
N ASP A 245 -21.94 0.55 -7.88
CA ASP A 245 -21.71 -0.85 -7.49
C ASP A 245 -22.23 -1.06 -6.06
N PHE A 246 -23.56 -1.13 -5.90
CA PHE A 246 -24.22 -1.15 -4.57
C PHE A 246 -23.64 -2.22 -3.61
N TYR A 247 -23.41 -3.44 -4.10
CA TYR A 247 -22.87 -4.53 -3.28
C TYR A 247 -21.37 -4.36 -3.01
N GLY A 248 -20.60 -3.85 -3.98
CA GLY A 248 -19.21 -3.48 -3.74
C GLY A 248 -19.08 -2.35 -2.72
N TRP A 249 -19.94 -1.33 -2.80
CA TRP A 249 -19.94 -0.17 -1.91
C TRP A 249 -20.18 -0.55 -0.44
N GLN A 250 -21.00 -1.57 -0.18
CA GLN A 250 -21.18 -2.11 1.17
C GLN A 250 -19.85 -2.61 1.79
N MET A 251 -18.92 -3.12 0.97
CA MET A 251 -17.62 -3.59 1.44
C MET A 251 -16.69 -2.44 1.82
N ASN A 252 -16.83 -1.24 1.25
CA ASN A 252 -15.94 -0.11 1.58
C ASN A 252 -15.99 0.21 3.07
N GLY A 253 -17.20 0.32 3.63
CA GLY A 253 -17.37 0.56 5.07
C GLY A 253 -16.81 -0.56 5.94
N ARG A 254 -16.91 -1.82 5.50
CA ARG A 254 -16.38 -2.98 6.23
C ARG A 254 -14.85 -3.03 6.17
N ALA A 255 -14.26 -2.79 5.00
CA ALA A 255 -12.82 -2.76 4.82
C ALA A 255 -12.17 -1.59 5.59
N LYS A 256 -12.82 -0.42 5.62
CA LYS A 256 -12.38 0.76 6.40
C LYS A 256 -12.45 0.55 7.92
N ALA A 257 -13.31 -0.35 8.39
CA ALA A 257 -13.41 -0.66 9.81
C ALA A 257 -12.27 -1.56 10.32
N LEU A 258 -11.48 -2.18 9.43
CA LEU A 258 -10.29 -2.93 9.81
C LEU A 258 -9.19 -1.95 10.30
N SER A 259 -8.62 -2.23 11.47
CA SER A 259 -7.62 -1.39 12.12
C SER A 259 -6.25 -1.51 11.44
N GLY A 260 -6.06 -0.75 10.36
CA GLY A 260 -4.81 -0.68 9.62
C GLY A 260 -4.58 -1.87 8.67
N ASP A 261 -3.47 -1.82 7.93
CA ASP A 261 -3.14 -2.84 6.94
C ASP A 261 -2.88 -4.22 7.57
N ARG A 262 -2.39 -4.23 8.80
CA ARG A 262 -2.15 -5.48 9.51
C ARG A 262 -3.44 -6.28 9.72
N ALA A 263 -4.54 -5.63 10.10
CA ALA A 263 -5.84 -6.29 10.24
C ALA A 263 -6.34 -6.86 8.89
N VAL A 264 -6.07 -6.18 7.78
CA VAL A 264 -6.38 -6.64 6.41
C VAL A 264 -5.64 -7.94 6.09
N ARG A 265 -4.33 -7.99 6.35
CA ARG A 265 -3.52 -9.19 6.10
C ARG A 265 -3.90 -10.34 7.03
N ASP A 266 -4.17 -10.05 8.30
CA ASP A 266 -4.56 -11.07 9.28
C ASP A 266 -5.89 -11.72 8.90
N VAL A 267 -6.93 -10.94 8.58
CA VAL A 267 -8.23 -11.51 8.19
C VAL A 267 -8.13 -12.28 6.87
N ALA A 268 -7.32 -11.83 5.92
CA ALA A 268 -7.08 -12.54 4.67
C ALA A 268 -6.37 -13.88 4.90
N ALA A 269 -5.37 -13.94 5.78
CA ALA A 269 -4.70 -15.18 6.17
C ALA A 269 -5.66 -16.15 6.86
N TYR A 270 -6.59 -15.64 7.68
CA TYR A 270 -7.62 -16.48 8.28
C TYR A 270 -8.58 -17.06 7.24
N ILE A 271 -9.07 -16.23 6.31
CA ILE A 271 -9.96 -16.68 5.24
C ILE A 271 -9.31 -17.78 4.40
N GLU A 272 -8.04 -17.61 4.01
CA GLU A 272 -7.30 -18.62 3.24
C GLU A 272 -7.12 -19.94 4.02
N SER A 273 -7.14 -19.89 5.35
CA SER A 273 -7.06 -21.10 6.19
C SER A 273 -8.40 -21.85 6.32
N LEU A 274 -9.51 -21.28 5.85
CA LEU A 274 -10.81 -21.93 5.89
C LEU A 274 -10.91 -23.04 4.83
N PRO A 275 -11.65 -24.13 5.08
CA PRO A 275 -11.91 -25.14 4.07
C PRO A 275 -12.62 -24.55 2.84
N ASP A 276 -12.22 -25.02 1.66
CA ASP A 276 -12.86 -24.58 0.42
C ASP A 276 -14.34 -24.98 0.36
N VAL A 277 -15.19 -23.98 0.17
CA VAL A 277 -16.58 -24.15 -0.20
C VAL A 277 -16.68 -24.03 -1.72
N HIS A 278 -17.43 -24.91 -2.37
CA HIS A 278 -17.68 -24.82 -3.81
C HIS A 278 -19.16 -24.51 -4.06
N ALA A 279 -19.44 -23.34 -4.62
CA ALA A 279 -20.79 -22.96 -5.00
C ALA A 279 -21.25 -23.71 -6.27
N PRO A 280 -22.49 -24.23 -6.29
CA PRO A 280 -23.05 -24.81 -7.51
C PRO A 280 -23.39 -23.72 -8.54
N GLY A 281 -23.41 -24.09 -9.82
CA GLY A 281 -23.96 -23.25 -10.89
C GLY A 281 -25.47 -23.10 -10.78
N THR A 282 -25.99 -21.89 -11.01
CA THR A 282 -27.39 -21.51 -10.83
C THR A 282 -28.01 -20.80 -12.05
N LEU A 283 -27.20 -20.21 -12.93
CA LEU A 283 -27.66 -19.37 -14.05
C LEU A 283 -27.94 -20.13 -15.35
N GLY A 284 -27.49 -21.39 -15.44
CA GLY A 284 -27.51 -22.18 -16.67
C GLY A 284 -26.55 -21.66 -17.74
N GLY A 285 -26.66 -22.19 -18.96
CA GLY A 285 -25.78 -21.88 -20.09
C GLY A 285 -25.28 -23.15 -20.78
N ASN A 286 -24.64 -22.99 -21.94
CA ASN A 286 -24.00 -24.07 -22.68
C ASN A 286 -22.51 -24.15 -22.30
N ALA A 287 -22.18 -25.13 -21.46
CA ALA A 287 -20.80 -25.35 -21.00
C ALA A 287 -19.83 -25.75 -22.13
N GLU A 288 -20.29 -26.43 -23.18
CA GLU A 288 -19.43 -26.78 -24.32
C GLU A 288 -18.98 -25.52 -25.08
N ARG A 289 -19.91 -24.58 -25.33
CA ARG A 289 -19.56 -23.27 -25.91
C ARG A 289 -18.70 -22.44 -24.96
N GLY A 290 -18.97 -22.52 -23.66
CA GLY A 290 -18.18 -21.87 -22.63
C GLY A 290 -16.73 -22.35 -22.61
N GLN A 291 -16.52 -23.65 -22.79
CA GLN A 291 -15.20 -24.27 -22.82
C GLN A 291 -14.32 -23.70 -23.94
N GLU A 292 -14.85 -23.52 -25.14
CA GLU A 292 -14.10 -22.97 -26.28
C GLU A 292 -13.59 -21.55 -26.00
N VAL A 293 -14.45 -20.71 -25.40
CA VAL A 293 -14.09 -19.34 -25.02
C VAL A 293 -13.10 -19.34 -23.86
N TYR A 294 -13.35 -20.15 -22.82
CA TYR A 294 -12.45 -20.25 -21.67
C TYR A 294 -11.04 -20.69 -22.09
N ALA A 295 -10.94 -21.72 -22.93
CA ALA A 295 -9.68 -22.25 -23.43
C ALA A 295 -8.90 -21.23 -24.27
N SER A 296 -9.59 -20.39 -25.04
CA SER A 296 -8.94 -19.41 -25.91
C SER A 296 -8.59 -18.08 -25.23
N GLN A 297 -9.32 -17.69 -24.17
CA GLN A 297 -9.22 -16.34 -23.61
C GLN A 297 -8.87 -16.29 -22.12
N CYS A 298 -9.18 -17.33 -21.34
CA CYS A 298 -9.17 -17.26 -19.87
C CYS A 298 -8.07 -18.13 -19.23
N VAL A 299 -7.79 -19.31 -19.82
CA VAL A 299 -6.86 -20.31 -19.25
C VAL A 299 -5.47 -19.75 -18.94
N SER A 300 -4.94 -18.87 -19.80
CA SER A 300 -3.58 -18.33 -19.67
C SER A 300 -3.34 -17.53 -18.39
N CYS A 301 -4.41 -17.05 -17.75
CA CYS A 301 -4.36 -16.32 -16.48
C CYS A 301 -5.09 -17.04 -15.36
N HIS A 302 -6.20 -17.73 -15.63
CA HIS A 302 -7.03 -18.34 -14.58
C HIS A 302 -6.79 -19.84 -14.38
N GLY A 303 -5.89 -20.45 -15.16
CA GLY A 303 -5.55 -21.86 -15.07
C GLY A 303 -6.53 -22.78 -15.80
N GLU A 304 -6.12 -24.01 -16.06
CA GLU A 304 -6.94 -25.01 -16.78
C GLU A 304 -8.16 -25.45 -15.96
N ASN A 305 -8.04 -25.43 -14.62
CA ASN A 305 -9.08 -25.82 -13.68
C ASN A 305 -9.73 -24.63 -12.98
N GLY A 306 -9.47 -23.39 -13.43
CA GLY A 306 -10.00 -22.18 -12.79
C GLY A 306 -9.42 -21.93 -11.40
N GLU A 307 -8.23 -22.45 -11.12
CA GLU A 307 -7.51 -22.33 -9.86
C GLU A 307 -6.85 -20.95 -9.64
N GLY A 308 -6.80 -20.11 -10.68
CA GLY A 308 -6.10 -18.83 -10.65
C GLY A 308 -4.59 -18.95 -10.81
N MET A 309 -3.90 -17.81 -10.92
CA MET A 309 -2.44 -17.75 -11.02
C MET A 309 -1.91 -16.62 -10.14
N PRO A 310 -1.46 -16.92 -8.90
CA PRO A 310 -0.99 -15.91 -7.95
C PRO A 310 0.13 -15.01 -8.48
N GLN A 311 1.02 -15.57 -9.31
CA GLN A 311 2.14 -14.83 -9.91
C GLN A 311 1.65 -13.71 -10.85
N LEU A 312 0.50 -13.91 -11.49
CA LEU A 312 -0.17 -12.89 -12.31
C LEU A 312 -1.18 -12.07 -11.48
N GLY A 313 -1.54 -12.54 -10.29
CA GLY A 313 -2.63 -11.99 -9.47
C GLY A 313 -4.02 -12.24 -10.01
N ALA A 314 -4.13 -13.23 -10.88
CA ALA A 314 -5.41 -13.71 -11.38
C ALA A 314 -6.07 -14.55 -10.29
N PRO A 315 -7.30 -14.20 -9.85
CA PRO A 315 -8.01 -14.95 -8.83
C PRO A 315 -8.44 -16.33 -9.33
N ALA A 316 -8.70 -17.23 -8.39
CA ALA A 316 -9.44 -18.45 -8.65
C ALA A 316 -10.89 -18.12 -9.07
N LEU A 317 -11.45 -18.91 -9.97
CA LEU A 317 -12.81 -18.79 -10.49
C LEU A 317 -13.68 -20.00 -10.14
N ALA A 318 -13.09 -21.20 -10.12
CA ALA A 318 -13.80 -22.43 -9.80
C ALA A 318 -14.26 -22.44 -8.34
N GLY A 319 -15.51 -22.83 -8.09
CA GLY A 319 -16.13 -22.80 -6.76
C GLY A 319 -16.73 -21.44 -6.35
N LEU A 320 -16.57 -20.40 -7.17
CA LEU A 320 -17.22 -19.10 -6.96
C LEU A 320 -18.63 -19.09 -7.52
N GLN A 321 -19.56 -18.39 -6.86
CA GLN A 321 -20.94 -18.29 -7.33
C GLN A 321 -21.01 -17.65 -8.72
N ASP A 322 -21.70 -18.30 -9.67
CA ASP A 322 -21.84 -17.80 -11.03
C ASP A 322 -22.62 -16.47 -11.12
N TRP A 323 -23.60 -16.23 -10.25
CA TRP A 323 -24.25 -14.92 -10.14
C TRP A 323 -23.28 -13.81 -9.73
N TYR A 324 -22.31 -14.09 -8.86
CA TYR A 324 -21.31 -13.11 -8.48
C TYR A 324 -20.34 -12.87 -9.62
N GLN A 325 -19.88 -13.94 -10.28
CA GLN A 325 -19.01 -13.85 -11.45
C GLN A 325 -19.66 -13.03 -12.57
N LEU A 326 -20.95 -13.25 -12.86
CA LEU A 326 -21.71 -12.45 -13.82
C LEU A 326 -21.72 -10.96 -13.44
N THR A 327 -21.96 -10.64 -12.16
CA THR A 327 -21.87 -9.27 -11.66
C THR A 327 -20.48 -8.67 -11.85
N GLN A 328 -19.40 -9.44 -11.60
CA GLN A 328 -18.04 -8.93 -11.80
C GLN A 328 -17.71 -8.66 -13.27
N ILE A 329 -18.13 -9.54 -14.19
CA ILE A 329 -17.99 -9.32 -15.63
C ILE A 329 -18.74 -8.05 -16.05
N ARG A 330 -19.98 -7.86 -15.59
CA ARG A 330 -20.75 -6.62 -15.83
C ARG A 330 -20.02 -5.40 -15.27
N ASN A 331 -19.44 -5.48 -14.07
CA ASN A 331 -18.70 -4.37 -13.50
C ASN A 331 -17.46 -4.00 -14.33
N PHE A 332 -16.74 -4.98 -14.89
CA PHE A 332 -15.62 -4.71 -15.81
C PHE A 332 -16.09 -4.11 -17.14
N GLN A 333 -17.17 -4.64 -17.72
CA GLN A 333 -17.77 -4.13 -18.96
C GLN A 333 -18.22 -2.67 -18.83
N ASN A 334 -18.77 -2.30 -17.66
CA ASN A 334 -19.32 -0.97 -17.38
C ASN A 334 -18.34 -0.04 -16.65
N GLU A 335 -17.04 -0.38 -16.65
CA GLU A 335 -15.98 0.45 -16.05
C GLU A 335 -16.15 0.71 -14.54
N LEU A 336 -16.97 -0.09 -13.85
CA LEU A 336 -17.11 -0.05 -12.39
C LEU A 336 -15.96 -0.79 -11.68
N ARG A 337 -15.19 -1.59 -12.44
CA ARG A 337 -13.99 -2.30 -11.97
C ARG A 337 -12.92 -2.25 -13.06
N GLY A 338 -11.65 -2.11 -12.68
CA GLY A 338 -10.51 -2.04 -13.60
C GLY A 338 -10.34 -0.72 -14.36
N SER A 339 -11.12 0.32 -14.05
CA SER A 339 -11.00 1.66 -14.67
C SER A 339 -10.13 2.61 -13.85
N HIS A 340 -10.07 2.42 -12.53
CA HIS A 340 -9.26 3.23 -11.62
C HIS A 340 -7.77 2.99 -11.85
N GLU A 341 -6.95 4.04 -11.78
CA GLU A 341 -5.49 3.97 -12.04
C GLU A 341 -4.76 3.00 -11.11
N GLN A 342 -5.24 2.86 -9.87
CA GLN A 342 -4.70 1.92 -8.89
C GLN A 342 -5.17 0.47 -9.10
N ASP A 343 -6.23 0.22 -9.88
CA ASP A 343 -6.69 -1.14 -10.20
C ASP A 343 -5.94 -1.74 -11.41
N VAL A 344 -4.62 -1.72 -11.35
CA VAL A 344 -3.71 -2.15 -12.44
C VAL A 344 -3.94 -3.61 -12.85
N ARG A 345 -4.28 -4.49 -11.90
CA ARG A 345 -4.57 -5.91 -12.22
C ARG A 345 -6.01 -6.08 -12.72
N GLY A 346 -6.97 -5.29 -12.21
CA GLY A 346 -8.35 -5.32 -12.71
C GLY A 346 -8.49 -4.76 -14.13
N SER A 347 -7.69 -3.76 -14.50
CA SER A 347 -7.73 -3.17 -15.84
C SER A 347 -7.40 -4.18 -16.95
N GLN A 348 -6.56 -5.18 -16.64
CA GLN A 348 -6.23 -6.27 -17.55
C GLN A 348 -7.44 -7.16 -17.89
N MET A 349 -8.43 -7.28 -16.99
CA MET A 349 -9.63 -8.09 -17.22
C MET A 349 -10.65 -7.41 -18.12
N ARG A 350 -10.59 -6.08 -18.26
CA ARG A 350 -11.63 -5.32 -18.99
C ARG A 350 -11.76 -5.74 -20.47
N PRO A 351 -10.67 -5.86 -21.27
CA PRO A 351 -10.80 -6.27 -22.66
C PRO A 351 -11.45 -7.65 -22.83
N PHE A 352 -11.13 -8.59 -21.93
CA PHE A 352 -11.72 -9.94 -21.94
C PHE A 352 -13.21 -9.91 -21.55
N ALA A 353 -13.57 -9.11 -20.56
CA ALA A 353 -14.97 -8.94 -20.17
C ALA A 353 -15.79 -8.29 -21.30
N VAL A 354 -15.25 -7.30 -21.99
CA VAL A 354 -15.92 -6.63 -23.13
C VAL A 354 -16.00 -7.54 -24.36
N ALA A 355 -15.05 -8.44 -24.56
CA ALA A 355 -15.07 -9.42 -25.66
C ALA A 355 -16.21 -10.45 -25.53
N LEU A 356 -16.76 -10.66 -24.32
CA LEU A 356 -18.00 -11.41 -24.12
C LEU A 356 -19.18 -10.57 -24.63
N ALA A 357 -19.53 -10.78 -25.90
CA ALA A 357 -20.42 -9.91 -26.67
C ALA A 357 -21.81 -9.67 -26.05
N ASP A 358 -22.33 -10.65 -25.31
CA ASP A 358 -23.62 -10.57 -24.65
C ASP A 358 -23.67 -11.42 -23.37
N GLU A 359 -24.83 -11.40 -22.72
CA GLU A 359 -25.06 -12.14 -21.49
C GLU A 359 -25.12 -13.66 -21.72
N GLU A 360 -25.54 -14.14 -22.90
CA GLU A 360 -25.54 -15.57 -23.21
C GLU A 360 -24.11 -16.09 -23.31
N ALA A 361 -23.22 -15.38 -24.02
CA ALA A 361 -21.81 -15.69 -24.11
C ALA A 361 -21.17 -15.73 -22.71
N THR A 362 -21.49 -14.76 -21.86
CA THR A 362 -21.02 -14.73 -20.47
C THR A 362 -21.53 -15.96 -19.70
N ARG A 363 -22.83 -16.24 -19.73
CA ARG A 363 -23.43 -17.40 -19.04
C ARG A 363 -22.85 -18.73 -19.52
N ASN A 364 -22.53 -18.87 -20.81
CA ASN A 364 -21.88 -20.08 -21.34
C ASN A 364 -20.51 -20.32 -20.68
N VAL A 365 -19.66 -19.28 -20.60
CA VAL A 365 -18.36 -19.36 -19.91
C VAL A 365 -18.53 -19.68 -18.43
N LEU A 366 -19.47 -19.04 -17.75
CA LEU A 366 -19.74 -19.30 -16.33
C LEU A 366 -20.28 -20.71 -16.09
N ALA A 367 -21.12 -21.24 -16.98
CA ALA A 367 -21.60 -22.62 -16.94
C ALA A 367 -20.43 -23.60 -17.08
N TYR A 368 -19.44 -23.31 -17.92
CA TYR A 368 -18.22 -24.11 -18.00
C TYR A 368 -17.37 -24.00 -16.73
N ILE A 369 -17.12 -22.80 -16.21
CA ILE A 369 -16.35 -22.59 -14.97
C ILE A 369 -16.97 -23.35 -13.79
N ALA A 370 -18.31 -23.42 -13.70
CA ALA A 370 -19.00 -24.18 -12.67
C ALA A 370 -18.76 -25.71 -12.74
N THR A 371 -18.23 -26.23 -13.86
CA THR A 371 -17.81 -27.64 -13.99
C THR A 371 -16.37 -27.89 -13.51
N LEU A 372 -15.59 -26.81 -13.35
CA LEU A 372 -14.18 -26.91 -12.98
C LEU A 372 -14.01 -27.21 -11.49
N LYS A 373 -12.95 -27.94 -11.16
CA LYS A 373 -12.69 -28.41 -9.78
C LYS A 373 -11.83 -27.46 -8.95
N GLY A 374 -11.21 -26.44 -9.55
CA GLY A 374 -10.27 -25.55 -8.87
C GLY A 374 -8.94 -26.22 -8.53
N ALA A 375 -8.19 -25.63 -7.60
CA ALA A 375 -6.99 -26.26 -7.05
C ALA A 375 -7.41 -27.50 -6.26
N SER A 376 -6.96 -28.67 -6.70
CA SER A 376 -7.03 -29.85 -5.83
C SER A 376 -5.89 -29.78 -4.84
N ILE A 377 -6.18 -29.51 -3.56
CA ILE A 377 -5.26 -29.88 -2.48
C ILE A 377 -5.34 -31.41 -2.42
N PRO A 378 -4.24 -32.15 -2.66
CA PRO A 378 -4.21 -33.57 -2.32
C PRO A 378 -4.48 -33.64 -0.82
N LEU A 379 -5.55 -34.33 -0.42
CA LEU A 379 -5.70 -34.77 0.97
C LEU A 379 -4.39 -35.49 1.32
N GLN A 380 -3.59 -34.89 2.20
CA GLN A 380 -2.52 -35.63 2.85
C GLN A 380 -3.22 -36.60 3.79
N ASP A 381 -3.36 -37.83 3.33
CA ASP A 381 -3.72 -38.95 4.21
C ASP A 381 -2.66 -39.03 5.33
N GLU A 382 -3.16 -39.23 6.55
CA GLU A 382 -2.50 -39.12 7.87
C GLU A 382 -1.10 -39.74 8.03
#